data_AF-A0A183A567-F1
#
_entry.id   AF-A0A183A567-F1
#
_cell.length_a   1.000
_cell.length_b   1.000
_cell.length_c   1.000
_cell.angle_alpha   90.00
_cell.angle_beta   90.00
_cell.angle_gamma   90.00
#
_symmetry.space_group_name_H-M   'P 1'
#
loop_
_entity.id
_entity.type
_entity.pdbx_description
1 polymer ?
#
loop_
_entity_poly.entity_id
_entity_poly.type
_entity_poly.pdbx_seq_one_letter_code
_entity_poly.pdbx_strand_id
1 'polypeptide(L)' 'MKKESYAIYIYKVLRQVHPDTGISSKAIWIMSSFVNDIFERTAADSSSFGTEGVTKHTSTK' A
#
# COMPACT_ATOMS: atom_id res chain seq x y z
N MET A 1 -7.50 -14.00 -1.35
CA MET A 1 -6.83 -12.97 -0.52
C MET A 1 -7.81 -12.45 0.51
N LYS A 2 -7.44 -12.43 1.79
CA LYS A 2 -8.23 -11.80 2.84
C LYS A 2 -8.22 -10.29 2.55
N LYS A 3 -9.38 -9.65 2.49
CA LYS A 3 -9.45 -8.20 2.30
C LYS A 3 -9.08 -7.56 3.64
N GLU A 4 -7.78 -7.45 3.89
CA GLU A 4 -7.23 -6.81 5.09
C GLU A 4 -7.80 -5.39 5.14
N SER A 5 -8.54 -5.09 6.20
CA SER A 5 -9.12 -3.77 6.42
C SER A 5 -8.14 -2.95 7.24
N TYR A 6 -7.66 -1.84 6.70
CA TYR A 6 -6.79 -0.91 7.43
C TYR A 6 -7.55 -0.05 8.45
N ALA A 7 -8.84 -0.32 8.69
CA ALA A 7 -9.74 0.51 9.49
C ALA A 7 -9.17 0.89 10.86
N ILE A 8 -8.60 -0.07 11.60
CA ILE A 8 -8.04 0.18 12.93
C ILE A 8 -6.87 1.16 12.86
N TYR A 9 -5.98 1.00 11.86
CA TYR A 9 -4.82 1.87 11.69
C TYR A 9 -5.21 3.26 11.22
N ILE A 10 -6.16 3.36 10.27
CA ILE A 10 -6.74 4.62 9.82
C ILE A 10 -7.35 5.37 11.01
N TYR A 11 -8.10 4.68 11.86
CA TYR A 11 -8.68 5.27 13.05
C TYR A 11 -7.61 5.74 14.06
N LYS A 12 -6.56 4.93 14.29
CA LYS A 12 -5.45 5.30 15.18
C LYS A 12 -4.69 6.53 14.70
N VAL A 13 -4.46 6.68 13.40
CA VAL A 13 -3.79 7.87 12.84
C VAL A 13 -4.72 9.08 12.91
N LEU A 14 -6.00 8.90 12.57
CA LEU A 14 -6.98 9.99 12.66
C LEU A 14 -7.08 10.55 14.07
N ARG A 15 -7.07 9.70 15.11
CA ARG A 15 -7.08 10.14 16.52
C ARG A 15 -5.83 10.91 16.94
N GLN A 16 -4.68 10.65 16.31
CA GLN A 16 -3.45 11.40 16.60
C GLN A 16 -3.48 12.81 16.01
N VAL A 17 -4.10 12.98 14.84
CA VAL A 17 -4.15 14.29 14.15
C VAL A 17 -5.38 15.10 14.56
N HIS A 18 -6.52 14.43 14.73
CA HIS A 18 -7.82 15.03 15.05
C HIS A 18 -8.58 14.18 16.08
N PRO A 19 -8.36 14.41 17.39
CA PRO A 19 -8.97 13.65 18.50
C PRO A 19 -10.49 13.78 18.65
N ASP A 20 -11.15 14.72 17.96
CA ASP A 20 -12.61 14.93 18.07
C ASP A 20 -13.37 14.63 16.77
N THR A 21 -12.66 14.42 15.65
CA THR A 21 -13.25 14.12 14.34
C THR A 21 -13.56 12.63 14.14
N GLY A 22 -14.84 12.31 13.92
CA GLY A 22 -15.27 10.99 13.46
C GLY A 22 -15.01 10.76 11.96
N ILE A 23 -14.97 9.51 11.53
CA ILE A 23 -14.85 9.11 10.12
C ILE A 23 -15.95 8.12 9.76
N SER A 24 -16.55 8.30 8.58
CA SER A 24 -17.62 7.41 8.11
C SER A 24 -17.06 6.09 7.59
N SER A 25 -17.87 5.03 7.64
CA SER A 25 -17.49 3.71 7.08
C SER A 25 -17.16 3.78 5.59
N LYS A 26 -17.80 4.69 4.84
CA LYS A 26 -17.51 4.93 3.42
C LYS A 26 -16.12 5.54 3.24
N ALA A 27 -15.75 6.52 4.06
CA ALA A 27 -14.43 7.12 4.03
C ALA A 27 -13.34 6.11 4.44
N ILE A 28 -13.58 5.27 5.46
CA ILE A 28 -12.68 4.16 5.82
C ILE A 28 -12.46 3.21 4.63
N TRP A 29 -13.52 2.87 3.90
CA TRP A 29 -13.41 2.00 2.72
C TRP A 29 -12.57 2.63 1.61
N ILE A 30 -12.78 3.91 1.32
CA ILE A 30 -11.99 4.66 0.33
C ILE A 30 -10.51 4.69 0.74
N MET A 31 -10.23 5.01 2.00
CA MET A 31 -8.87 5.03 2.55
C MET A 31 -8.21 3.65 2.51
N SER A 32 -8.97 2.58 2.74
CA SER A 32 -8.44 1.22 2.66
C SER A 32 -8.05 0.84 1.23
N SER A 33 -8.83 1.27 0.23
CA SER A 33 -8.48 1.09 -1.19
C SER A 33 -7.26 1.93 -1.59
N PHE A 34 -7.19 3.17 -1.10
CA PHE A 34 -6.05 4.07 -1.37
C PHE A 34 -4.72 3.50 -0.86
N VAL A 35 -4.70 2.92 0.35
CA VAL A 35 -3.50 2.27 0.90
C VAL A 35 -3.07 1.07 0.04
N ASN A 36 -4.02 0.26 -0.43
CA ASN A 36 -3.71 -0.87 -1.31
C ASN A 36 -3.13 -0.41 -2.66
N ASP A 37 -3.72 0.60 -3.28
CA ASP A 37 -3.25 1.13 -4.57
C ASP A 37 -1.79 1.64 -4.47
N ILE A 38 -1.47 2.37 -3.39
CA ILE A 38 -0.08 2.80 -3.13
C ILE A 38 0.84 1.61 -2.90
N PHE A 39 0.40 0.60 -2.14
CA PHE A 39 1.20 -0.58 -1.85
C PHE A 39 1.51 -1.37 -3.12
N GLU A 40 0.51 -1.63 -3.96
CA GLU A 40 0.66 -2.34 -5.23
C GLU A 40 1.57 -1.58 -6.19
N ARG A 41 1.39 -0.27 -6.32
CA ARG A 41 2.27 0.57 -7.14
C ARG A 41 3.71 0.55 -6.63
N THR A 42 3.91 0.69 -5.32
CA THR A 42 5.25 0.67 -4.72
C THR A 42 5.92 -0.70 -4.89
N ALA A 43 5.17 -1.79 -4.75
CA ALA A 43 5.66 -3.15 -4.96
C ALA A 43 6.03 -3.39 -6.43
N ALA A 44 5.21 -2.91 -7.37
CA ALA A 44 5.50 -2.96 -8.80
C ALA A 44 6.78 -2.18 -9.12
N ASP A 45 6.89 -0.93 -8.66
CA ASP A 45 8.09 -0.10 -8.85
C ASP A 45 9.32 -0.81 -8.26
N SER A 46 9.24 -1.31 -7.03
CA SER A 46 10.34 -2.03 -6.37
C SER A 46 10.75 -3.32 -7.07
N SER A 47 9.78 -4.08 -7.59
CA SER A 47 10.05 -5.28 -8.38
C SER A 47 10.75 -4.95 -9.71
N SER A 48 10.40 -3.82 -10.34
CA SER A 48 11.08 -3.36 -11.54
C SER A 48 12.56 -3.01 -11.27
N PHE A 49 12.84 -2.31 -10.17
CA PHE A 49 14.21 -1.99 -9.75
C PHE A 49 15.02 -3.25 -9.36
N GLY A 50 14.39 -4.24 -8.72
CA GLY A 50 15.03 -5.51 -8.38
C GLY A 50 15.41 -6.36 -9.60
N THR A 51 14.74 -6.19 -10.74
CA THR A 51 15.04 -6.91 -11.99
C THR A 51 16.16 -6.28 -12.81
N GLU A 52 16.54 -5.02 -12.57
CA GLU A 52 17.67 -4.38 -13.26
C GLU A 52 19.04 -4.82 -12.71
N GLY A 53 19.07 -5.50 -11.56
CA GLY A 53 20.29 -5.98 -10.89
C GLY A 53 20.66 -7.44 -11.11
N VAL A 54 19.81 -8.26 -11.75
CA VAL A 54 20.09 -9.69 -11.95
C VAL A 54 20.29 -10.01 -13.43
N THR A 55 21.57 -10.00 -13.82
CA THR A 55 22.19 -10.70 -14.97
C THR A 55 22.10 -10.03 -16.34
N LYS A 56 22.98 -9.04 -16.56
CA LYS A 56 23.78 -9.07 -17.80
C LYS A 56 24.77 -10.24 -17.72
N HIS A 57 24.98 -10.91 -18.86
CA HIS A 57 25.86 -12.07 -19.12
C HIS A 57 25.29 -13.46 -18.85
N THR A 58 24.58 -14.03 -19.84
CA THR A 58 25.01 -15.29 -20.50
C THR A 58 24.53 -15.28 -21.95
N SER A 59 25.38 -14.81 -22.85
CA SER A 59 25.46 -15.42 -24.18
C SER A 59 26.29 -16.69 -24.01
N THR A 60 25.89 -17.82 -24.58
CA THR A 60 26.70 -18.63 -25.52
C THR A 60 25.96 -19.94 -25.87
N LYS A 61 25.71 -20.09 -27.17
CA LYS A 61 25.40 -21.30 -27.97
C LYS A 61 24.03 -21.95 -27.86
#